data_AF-A0A0D7BAS4-F1
#
_entry.id   AF-A0A0D7BAS4-F1
#
_cell.length_a   1.000
_cell.length_b   1.000
_cell.length_c   1.000
_cell.angle_alpha   90.00
_cell.angle_beta   90.00
_cell.angle_gamma   90.00
#
_symmetry.space_group_name_H-M   'P 1'
#
loop_
_entity.id
_entity.type
_entity.pdbx_description
1 polymer ?
#
loop_
_entity_poly.entity_id
_entity_poly.type
_entity_poly.pdbx_seq_one_letter_code
_entity_poly.pdbx_strand_id
1 'polypeptide(L)'
;MSKSYQTHSPFQANPSNNTLPWAPLPHRNSRPNPRRNDQVSSSLKQTKQTTLRFRPQPVSTPTPPPADPIATDSARAPIEIISLADASLRVDYLQTSGKKNRDKTLVRNVVSQIRNAADFANDASLFVDACHACGPERCIDLVGVEGMVSAYQAFGWAALQKIYKDAFKKNPAAKLVQEMFPCAVDQQDVDVIIWCCNCINDGGLALRALMDKEAKNWISLLPEDYLEKTLLPRLLKLIHPFTDVKALGWFAILDAVGARCPNPQFLQPYLCSLAPSLPITHDSVLSFVTLCVKADAFIALESGRLRITLLDAVAATQLIQKLASKVQSEDSFSRTQCRAALAHIFKDAAYVLIPGGQIHAAALATAIHHTPFPMETFRDCICKFIKTYVRENLGARPTPWITNEELYTANCGCTICVHQLVPFLLGNQRDILISGAPDQLYHAAHQLARVRWTSHVQVNIVHSDLRGSQLMLSKSAVLMQMAPWRARHAEGVRILTMLGDEKQQRLALGEDAEWVYGTMDGTTRPPPKGVTLGLPMKIITPRT
;
A
#
# COMPACT_ATOMS: atom_id res chain seq x y z
N MET A 1 54.45 -5.78 69.64
CA MET A 1 54.76 -4.34 69.46
C MET A 1 53.85 -3.78 68.39
N SER A 2 52.73 -3.21 68.83
CA SER A 2 51.66 -2.65 68.00
C SER A 2 51.96 -1.18 67.71
N LYS A 3 51.81 -0.75 66.46
CA LYS A 3 51.76 0.68 66.11
C LYS A 3 50.51 0.97 65.28
N SER A 4 49.53 1.52 65.96
CA SER A 4 48.37 2.25 65.46
C SER A 4 48.81 3.56 64.82
N TYR A 5 48.23 3.91 63.67
CA TYR A 5 48.20 5.28 63.19
C TYR A 5 46.74 5.75 63.10
N GLN A 6 46.43 6.74 63.93
CA GLN A 6 45.23 7.55 63.91
C GLN A 6 45.31 8.55 62.74
N THR A 7 44.22 8.72 62.01
CA THR A 7 44.02 9.84 61.09
C THR A 7 42.92 10.74 61.62
N HIS A 8 43.30 11.99 61.92
CA HIS A 8 42.40 13.08 62.24
C HIS A 8 41.62 13.52 60.99
N SER A 9 40.34 13.81 61.17
CA SER A 9 39.49 14.53 60.22
C SER A 9 38.86 15.72 60.93
N PRO A 10 38.98 16.94 60.40
CA PRO A 10 38.06 18.01 60.76
C PRO A 10 37.38 18.54 59.49
N PHE A 11 36.06 18.50 59.43
CA PHE A 11 35.23 19.54 58.82
C PHE A 11 33.75 19.19 59.10
N GLN A 12 33.22 19.80 60.17
CA GLN A 12 31.78 19.94 60.37
C GLN A 12 31.31 21.14 59.54
N ALA A 13 30.26 20.95 58.73
CA ALA A 13 29.52 22.05 58.11
C ALA A 13 28.03 21.90 58.46
N ASN A 14 27.53 22.97 59.06
CA ASN A 14 26.19 23.19 59.58
C ASN A 14 25.22 23.52 58.41
N PRO A 15 23.95 23.05 58.40
CA PRO A 15 23.03 23.35 57.30
C PRO A 15 22.16 24.57 57.64
N SER A 16 22.27 25.64 56.84
CA SER A 16 21.32 26.75 56.88
C SER A 16 20.45 26.76 55.62
N ASN A 17 19.15 26.65 55.85
CA ASN A 17 18.01 26.89 54.96
C ASN A 17 18.23 28.03 53.96
N ASN A 18 17.78 27.83 52.72
CA ASN A 18 17.26 28.90 51.88
C ASN A 18 16.27 28.34 50.85
N THR A 19 14.99 28.59 51.10
CA THR A 19 13.87 28.38 50.19
C THR A 19 13.53 29.71 49.51
N LEU A 20 13.42 29.73 48.19
CA LEU A 20 12.78 30.84 47.45
C LEU A 20 11.81 30.26 46.40
N PRO A 21 10.58 30.80 46.28
CA PRO A 21 9.58 30.33 45.33
C PRO A 21 9.51 31.20 44.06
N TRP A 22 9.10 30.62 42.94
CA TRP A 22 8.77 31.31 41.68
C TRP A 22 7.30 31.07 41.30
N ALA A 23 6.64 32.10 40.78
CA ALA A 23 5.30 32.03 40.16
C ALA A 23 5.34 32.55 38.70
N PRO A 24 4.52 31.99 37.76
CA PRO A 24 4.58 32.33 36.32
C PRO A 24 3.34 33.08 35.79
N LEU A 25 3.46 33.67 34.59
CA LEU A 25 2.33 34.23 33.80
C LEU A 25 2.57 34.11 32.26
N PRO A 26 1.54 34.25 31.39
CA PRO A 26 1.14 33.21 30.42
C PRO A 26 1.10 33.63 28.92
N HIS A 27 0.73 32.64 28.11
CA HIS A 27 0.52 32.62 26.65
C HIS A 27 -0.51 33.61 26.08
N ARG A 28 -0.31 34.00 24.80
CA ARG A 28 -1.31 34.67 23.94
C ARG A 28 -1.43 34.02 22.57
N ASN A 29 -2.65 34.04 22.04
CA ASN A 29 -3.20 33.25 20.95
C ASN A 29 -3.42 34.06 19.64
N SER A 30 -3.25 33.38 18.50
CA SER A 30 -4.14 33.33 17.31
C SER A 30 -4.26 34.47 16.24
N ARG A 31 -4.02 34.02 14.98
CA ARG A 31 -4.81 34.23 13.70
C ARG A 31 -4.76 35.60 12.98
N PRO A 32 -5.27 35.74 11.72
CA PRO A 32 -5.55 34.80 10.61
C PRO A 32 -5.14 35.28 9.18
N ASN A 33 -5.43 34.40 8.21
CA ASN A 33 -5.41 34.47 6.74
C ASN A 33 -6.40 35.50 6.12
N PRO A 34 -6.24 35.92 4.84
CA PRO A 34 -7.38 35.89 3.91
C PRO A 34 -7.10 35.55 2.43
N ARG A 35 -8.21 35.19 1.76
CA ARG A 35 -8.47 34.76 0.37
C ARG A 35 -8.47 35.88 -0.70
N ARG A 36 -8.38 35.50 -1.99
CA ARG A 36 -9.26 35.88 -3.15
C ARG A 36 -8.83 35.11 -4.42
N ASN A 37 -9.72 34.41 -5.16
CA ASN A 37 -10.58 34.81 -6.31
C ASN A 37 -9.77 35.32 -7.54
N ASP A 38 -10.07 35.07 -8.81
CA ASP A 38 -11.14 34.40 -9.56
C ASP A 38 -10.73 34.28 -11.05
N GLN A 39 -11.41 33.38 -11.79
CA GLN A 39 -11.77 33.43 -13.23
C GLN A 39 -10.70 33.49 -14.35
N VAL A 40 -10.90 32.68 -15.42
CA VAL A 40 -11.34 33.13 -16.78
C VAL A 40 -11.75 31.92 -17.65
N SER A 41 -12.88 32.10 -18.35
CA SER A 41 -13.48 31.54 -19.60
C SER A 41 -12.51 30.91 -20.63
N SER A 42 -12.85 30.16 -21.69
CA SER A 42 -14.04 29.62 -22.38
C SER A 42 -13.54 28.88 -23.64
N SER A 43 -14.39 28.01 -24.21
CA SER A 43 -14.66 27.88 -25.67
C SER A 43 -14.51 26.47 -26.28
N LEU A 44 -15.59 26.07 -26.93
CA LEU A 44 -15.83 24.87 -27.74
C LEU A 44 -15.03 24.88 -29.05
N LYS A 45 -14.61 23.69 -29.52
CA LYS A 45 -14.74 23.31 -30.94
C LYS A 45 -15.07 21.81 -31.09
N GLN A 46 -16.12 21.55 -31.86
CA GLN A 46 -16.53 20.23 -32.36
C GLN A 46 -15.63 19.80 -33.53
N THR A 47 -15.44 18.49 -33.71
CA THR A 47 -15.00 17.91 -34.99
C THR A 47 -15.63 16.54 -35.20
N LYS A 48 -16.26 16.37 -36.36
CA LYS A 48 -16.86 15.14 -36.89
C LYS A 48 -15.77 14.17 -37.37
N GLN A 49 -15.99 12.85 -37.30
CA GLN A 49 -15.49 11.92 -38.32
C GLN A 49 -16.22 10.56 -38.33
N THR A 50 -16.90 10.35 -39.47
CA THR A 50 -16.87 9.22 -40.42
C THR A 50 -16.82 7.77 -39.94
N THR A 51 -17.85 7.02 -40.33
CA THR A 51 -18.04 5.58 -40.22
C THR A 51 -17.46 4.83 -41.44
N LEU A 52 -16.69 3.76 -41.24
CA LEU A 52 -16.33 2.77 -42.27
C LEU A 52 -16.84 1.39 -41.85
N ARG A 53 -17.53 0.71 -42.78
CA ARG A 53 -18.07 -0.65 -42.63
C ARG A 53 -17.08 -1.67 -43.20
N PHE A 54 -16.84 -2.76 -42.47
CA PHE A 54 -16.27 -3.98 -43.01
C PHE A 54 -17.24 -5.15 -42.82
N ARG A 55 -17.28 -6.04 -43.83
CA ARG A 55 -18.16 -7.19 -43.95
C ARG A 55 -17.33 -8.46 -43.71
N PRO A 56 -17.65 -9.35 -42.76
CA PRO A 56 -16.96 -10.63 -42.62
C PRO A 56 -17.54 -11.70 -43.55
N GLN A 57 -16.68 -12.61 -44.03
CA GLN A 57 -17.05 -13.88 -44.65
C GLN A 57 -17.17 -15.00 -43.58
N PRO A 58 -17.94 -16.08 -43.84
CA PRO A 58 -18.28 -17.09 -42.84
C PRO A 58 -17.17 -18.13 -42.64
N VAL A 59 -16.95 -18.52 -41.38
CA VAL A 59 -16.09 -19.63 -40.96
C VAL A 59 -16.99 -20.76 -40.44
N SER A 60 -16.70 -21.99 -40.88
CA SER A 60 -17.41 -23.23 -40.57
C SER A 60 -17.21 -23.67 -39.12
N THR A 61 -18.29 -24.08 -38.44
CA THR A 61 -18.30 -24.63 -37.08
C THR A 61 -18.06 -26.15 -37.05
N PRO A 62 -17.21 -26.69 -36.16
CA PRO A 62 -17.16 -28.12 -35.85
C PRO A 62 -18.14 -28.50 -34.72
N THR A 63 -18.67 -29.72 -34.82
CA THR A 63 -19.67 -30.34 -33.93
C THR A 63 -19.06 -30.77 -32.59
N PRO A 64 -19.73 -30.55 -31.43
CA PRO A 64 -19.22 -30.99 -30.13
C PRO A 64 -19.53 -32.48 -29.83
N PRO A 65 -18.69 -33.16 -29.03
CA PRO A 65 -18.87 -34.56 -28.60
C PRO A 65 -19.91 -34.70 -27.46
N PRO A 66 -20.45 -35.92 -27.22
CA PRO A 66 -21.55 -36.15 -26.30
C PRO A 66 -21.13 -36.06 -24.82
N ALA A 67 -22.05 -35.58 -23.97
CA ALA A 67 -21.87 -35.37 -22.54
C ALA A 67 -22.04 -36.67 -21.72
N ASP A 68 -21.16 -36.85 -20.73
CA ASP A 68 -21.25 -37.90 -19.71
C ASP A 68 -22.27 -37.56 -18.60
N PRO A 69 -22.91 -38.56 -17.97
CA PRO A 69 -24.03 -38.36 -17.06
C PRO A 69 -23.61 -37.86 -15.68
N ILE A 70 -24.23 -36.76 -15.25
CA ILE A 70 -24.09 -36.15 -13.92
C ILE A 70 -24.92 -36.93 -12.89
N ALA A 71 -24.29 -37.30 -11.77
CA ALA A 71 -24.93 -37.94 -10.62
C ALA A 71 -25.91 -36.99 -9.92
N THR A 72 -27.13 -37.46 -9.62
CA THR A 72 -28.15 -36.71 -8.88
C THR A 72 -28.36 -37.32 -7.50
N ASP A 73 -28.25 -36.48 -6.47
CA ASP A 73 -28.61 -36.83 -5.09
C ASP A 73 -29.44 -35.67 -4.50
N SER A 74 -30.74 -35.93 -4.31
CA SER A 74 -31.71 -35.21 -3.46
C SER A 74 -33.13 -35.44 -4.00
N ALA A 75 -33.97 -36.16 -3.25
CA ALA A 75 -35.34 -36.49 -3.61
C ALA A 75 -36.24 -35.23 -3.75
N ARG A 76 -36.31 -34.67 -4.96
CA ARG A 76 -37.34 -33.69 -5.36
C ARG A 76 -38.65 -34.43 -5.59
N ALA A 77 -39.77 -33.80 -5.21
CA ALA A 77 -41.10 -34.28 -5.56
C ALA A 77 -41.20 -34.51 -7.10
N PRO A 78 -41.89 -35.57 -7.56
CA PRO A 78 -41.98 -35.89 -8.96
C PRO A 78 -42.53 -34.69 -9.74
N ILE A 79 -41.75 -34.22 -10.71
CA ILE A 79 -42.13 -33.12 -11.58
C ILE A 79 -43.25 -33.63 -12.49
N GLU A 80 -44.43 -33.03 -12.41
CA GLU A 80 -45.56 -33.36 -13.28
C GLU A 80 -45.25 -32.87 -14.71
N ILE A 81 -44.88 -33.81 -15.59
CA ILE A 81 -44.62 -33.53 -17.01
C ILE A 81 -45.95 -33.63 -17.75
N ILE A 82 -46.41 -32.50 -18.28
CA ILE A 82 -47.59 -32.44 -19.14
C ILE A 82 -47.24 -32.91 -20.56
N SER A 83 -48.22 -33.40 -21.32
CA SER A 83 -48.01 -33.79 -22.72
C SER A 83 -47.68 -32.57 -23.60
N LEU A 84 -47.02 -32.78 -24.74
CA LEU A 84 -46.70 -31.71 -25.68
C LEU A 84 -47.98 -31.01 -26.19
N ALA A 85 -49.05 -31.78 -26.42
CA ALA A 85 -50.35 -31.26 -26.83
C ALA A 85 -50.98 -30.34 -25.76
N ASP A 86 -50.89 -30.75 -24.49
CA ASP A 86 -51.35 -29.92 -23.37
C ASP A 86 -50.49 -28.66 -23.20
N ALA A 87 -49.18 -28.75 -23.47
CA ALA A 87 -48.28 -27.60 -23.45
C ALA A 87 -48.65 -26.57 -24.51
N SER A 88 -48.96 -26.99 -25.75
CA SER A 88 -49.43 -26.10 -26.82
C SER A 88 -50.76 -25.42 -26.46
N LEU A 89 -51.73 -26.17 -25.92
CA LEU A 89 -53.01 -25.60 -25.43
C LEU A 89 -52.80 -24.54 -24.34
N ARG A 90 -51.79 -24.74 -23.49
CA ARG A 90 -51.42 -23.78 -22.44
C ARG A 90 -50.72 -22.54 -22.99
N VAL A 91 -49.97 -22.65 -24.09
CA VAL A 91 -49.45 -21.48 -24.81
C VAL A 91 -50.60 -20.65 -25.37
N ASP A 92 -51.61 -21.27 -25.98
CA ASP A 92 -52.82 -20.57 -26.46
C ASP A 92 -53.56 -19.88 -25.31
N TYR A 93 -53.63 -20.55 -24.15
CA TYR A 93 -54.15 -19.94 -22.93
C TYR A 93 -53.33 -18.72 -22.51
N LEU A 94 -52.00 -18.76 -22.56
CA LEU A 94 -51.14 -17.61 -22.25
C LEU A 94 -51.37 -16.45 -23.23
N GLN A 95 -51.52 -16.72 -24.53
CA GLN A 95 -51.75 -15.68 -25.55
C GLN A 95 -53.10 -14.97 -25.39
N THR A 96 -54.15 -15.75 -25.10
CA THR A 96 -55.52 -15.22 -24.92
C THR A 96 -55.71 -14.54 -23.56
N SER A 97 -55.01 -15.03 -22.53
CA SER A 97 -55.19 -14.59 -21.14
C SER A 97 -54.18 -13.53 -20.68
N GLY A 98 -53.02 -13.43 -21.32
CA GLY A 98 -51.87 -12.61 -20.89
C GLY A 98 -52.13 -11.10 -20.89
N LYS A 99 -53.15 -10.64 -21.62
CA LYS A 99 -53.52 -9.21 -21.71
C LYS A 99 -54.35 -8.69 -20.53
N LYS A 100 -54.94 -9.57 -19.71
CA LYS A 100 -55.78 -9.18 -18.56
C LYS A 100 -55.00 -9.41 -17.26
N ASN A 101 -55.17 -8.51 -16.29
CA ASN A 101 -54.46 -8.44 -15.00
C ASN A 101 -54.74 -9.66 -14.10
N ARG A 102 -54.28 -10.85 -14.50
CA ARG A 102 -54.53 -12.14 -13.83
C ARG A 102 -53.45 -12.47 -12.80
N ASP A 103 -53.81 -13.40 -11.93
CA ASP A 103 -52.95 -13.98 -10.89
C ASP A 103 -51.60 -14.44 -11.47
N LYS A 104 -50.53 -13.73 -11.08
CA LYS A 104 -49.16 -14.00 -11.51
C LYS A 104 -48.71 -15.41 -11.12
N THR A 105 -49.27 -15.97 -10.05
CA THR A 105 -48.92 -17.29 -9.52
C THR A 105 -49.36 -18.39 -10.48
N LEU A 106 -50.60 -18.31 -10.97
CA LEU A 106 -51.12 -19.26 -11.95
C LEU A 106 -50.32 -19.22 -13.25
N VAL A 107 -50.01 -18.02 -13.75
CA VAL A 107 -49.22 -17.85 -14.99
C VAL A 107 -47.82 -18.43 -14.81
N ARG A 108 -47.15 -18.18 -13.68
CA ARG A 108 -45.84 -18.78 -13.38
C ARG A 108 -45.89 -20.31 -13.37
N ASN A 109 -46.92 -20.90 -12.76
CA ASN A 109 -47.08 -22.36 -12.72
C ASN A 109 -47.25 -22.94 -14.13
N VAL A 110 -48.07 -22.30 -14.97
CA VAL A 110 -48.27 -22.72 -16.37
C VAL A 110 -46.97 -22.62 -17.17
N VAL A 111 -46.25 -21.50 -17.06
CA VAL A 111 -44.96 -21.30 -17.74
C VAL A 111 -43.92 -22.32 -17.27
N SER A 112 -43.87 -22.62 -15.97
CA SER A 112 -42.97 -23.64 -15.44
C SER A 112 -43.29 -25.04 -15.99
N GLN A 113 -44.57 -25.38 -16.14
CA GLN A 113 -44.98 -26.66 -16.73
C GLN A 113 -44.64 -26.74 -18.22
N ILE A 114 -44.85 -25.65 -18.98
CA ILE A 114 -44.45 -25.59 -20.40
C ILE A 114 -42.92 -25.70 -20.53
N ARG A 115 -42.15 -25.01 -19.69
CA ARG A 115 -40.68 -25.11 -19.68
C ARG A 115 -40.23 -26.55 -19.45
N ASN A 116 -40.78 -27.23 -18.44
CA ASN A 116 -40.42 -28.62 -18.14
C ASN A 116 -40.77 -29.57 -19.29
N ALA A 117 -41.91 -29.35 -19.97
CA ALA A 117 -42.28 -30.12 -21.15
C ALA A 117 -41.35 -29.83 -22.35
N ALA A 118 -40.98 -28.57 -22.56
CA ALA A 118 -40.03 -28.15 -23.59
C ALA A 118 -38.63 -28.74 -23.34
N ASP A 119 -38.16 -28.72 -22.10
CA ASP A 119 -36.88 -29.31 -21.69
C ASP A 119 -36.88 -30.83 -21.91
N PHE A 120 -37.93 -31.52 -21.44
CA PHE A 120 -38.10 -32.96 -21.65
C PHE A 120 -38.14 -33.35 -23.14
N ALA A 121 -38.79 -32.53 -23.97
CA ALA A 121 -38.88 -32.74 -25.41
C ALA A 121 -37.66 -32.22 -26.20
N ASN A 122 -36.74 -31.51 -25.56
CA ASN A 122 -35.70 -30.71 -26.19
C ASN A 122 -36.24 -29.78 -27.30
N ASP A 123 -37.42 -29.18 -27.07
CA ASP A 123 -38.13 -28.31 -28.01
C ASP A 123 -37.95 -26.84 -27.61
N ALA A 124 -36.89 -26.23 -28.14
CA ALA A 124 -36.61 -24.81 -27.90
C ALA A 124 -37.73 -23.88 -28.40
N SER A 125 -38.44 -24.27 -29.48
CA SER A 125 -39.52 -23.43 -30.03
C SER A 125 -40.73 -23.37 -29.12
N LEU A 126 -41.08 -24.46 -28.44
CA LEU A 126 -42.16 -24.48 -27.46
C LEU A 126 -41.87 -23.50 -26.30
N PHE A 127 -40.62 -23.45 -25.83
CA PHE A 127 -40.19 -22.48 -24.82
C PHE A 127 -40.22 -21.03 -25.35
N VAL A 128 -39.74 -20.83 -26.58
CA VAL A 128 -39.76 -19.52 -27.26
C VAL A 128 -41.19 -18.99 -27.40
N ASP A 129 -42.13 -19.84 -27.81
CA ASP A 129 -43.54 -19.50 -27.98
C ASP A 129 -44.20 -19.15 -26.64
N ALA A 130 -43.87 -19.87 -25.57
CA ALA A 130 -44.31 -19.54 -24.23
C ALA A 130 -43.80 -18.16 -23.77
N CYS A 131 -42.53 -17.85 -24.06
CA CYS A 131 -41.94 -16.55 -23.76
C CYS A 131 -42.59 -15.41 -24.57
N HIS A 132 -42.87 -15.65 -25.86
CA HIS A 132 -43.60 -14.71 -26.70
C HIS A 132 -45.03 -14.49 -26.19
N ALA A 133 -45.72 -15.54 -25.76
CA ALA A 133 -47.06 -15.45 -25.18
C ALA A 133 -47.07 -14.66 -23.86
N CYS A 134 -45.98 -14.71 -23.09
CA CYS A 134 -45.80 -13.91 -21.87
C CYS A 134 -45.54 -12.42 -22.15
N GLY A 135 -45.03 -12.08 -23.32
CA GLY A 135 -44.52 -10.76 -23.67
C GLY A 135 -43.09 -10.52 -23.14
N PRO A 136 -42.22 -9.84 -23.90
CA PRO A 136 -40.81 -9.67 -23.53
C PRO A 136 -40.63 -8.91 -22.21
N GLU A 137 -41.49 -7.92 -21.93
CA GLU A 137 -41.45 -7.13 -20.70
C GLU A 137 -41.77 -7.90 -19.41
N ARG A 138 -42.51 -9.02 -19.51
CA ARG A 138 -42.89 -9.86 -18.36
C ARG A 138 -42.19 -11.20 -18.35
N CYS A 139 -41.45 -11.54 -19.41
CA CYS A 139 -40.81 -12.84 -19.57
C CYS A 139 -39.95 -13.22 -18.36
N ILE A 140 -39.03 -12.34 -17.93
CA ILE A 140 -38.16 -12.62 -16.77
C ILE A 140 -38.96 -12.76 -15.47
N ASP A 141 -40.02 -11.95 -15.29
CA ASP A 141 -40.85 -11.99 -14.06
C ASP A 141 -41.73 -13.24 -13.97
N LEU A 142 -42.16 -13.79 -15.11
CA LEU A 142 -43.07 -14.93 -15.22
C LEU A 142 -42.33 -16.26 -15.36
N VAL A 143 -41.24 -16.30 -16.12
CA VAL A 143 -40.37 -17.49 -16.23
C VAL A 143 -39.49 -17.62 -14.98
N GLY A 144 -39.10 -16.49 -14.39
CA GLY A 144 -38.13 -16.44 -13.30
C GLY A 144 -36.69 -16.57 -13.80
N VAL A 145 -35.74 -16.01 -13.05
CA VAL A 145 -34.30 -16.07 -13.39
C VAL A 145 -33.81 -17.52 -13.52
N GLU A 146 -34.17 -18.38 -12.57
CA GLU A 146 -33.80 -19.80 -12.59
C GLU A 146 -34.33 -20.52 -13.83
N GLY A 147 -35.57 -20.20 -14.25
CA GLY A 147 -36.16 -20.80 -15.44
C GLY A 147 -35.54 -20.31 -16.73
N MET A 148 -35.10 -19.06 -16.77
CA MET A 148 -34.28 -18.56 -17.88
C MET A 148 -32.96 -19.35 -17.90
N VAL A 149 -32.15 -19.29 -16.84
CA VAL A 149 -30.83 -19.95 -16.80
C VAL A 149 -30.91 -21.45 -17.15
N SER A 150 -31.89 -22.17 -16.63
CA SER A 150 -32.14 -23.58 -16.98
C SER A 150 -32.46 -23.77 -18.46
N ALA A 151 -33.29 -22.91 -19.06
CA ALA A 151 -33.57 -22.96 -20.49
C ALA A 151 -32.32 -22.65 -21.34
N TYR A 152 -31.48 -21.72 -20.89
CA TYR A 152 -30.17 -21.46 -21.54
C TYR A 152 -29.30 -22.72 -21.54
N GLN A 153 -29.19 -23.40 -20.39
CA GLN A 153 -28.40 -24.63 -20.28
C GLN A 153 -28.96 -25.76 -21.15
N ALA A 154 -30.29 -25.87 -21.28
CA ALA A 154 -30.95 -26.91 -22.07
C ALA A 154 -30.86 -26.67 -23.59
N PHE A 155 -31.18 -25.45 -24.05
CA PHE A 155 -31.38 -25.17 -25.48
C PHE A 155 -30.22 -24.40 -26.13
N GLY A 156 -29.28 -23.90 -25.35
CA GLY A 156 -28.15 -23.09 -25.82
C GLY A 156 -28.53 -21.66 -26.21
N TRP A 157 -27.50 -20.81 -26.35
CA TRP A 157 -27.69 -19.37 -26.60
C TRP A 157 -28.30 -19.06 -27.96
N ALA A 158 -27.91 -19.79 -29.01
CA ALA A 158 -28.30 -19.47 -30.39
C ALA A 158 -29.83 -19.45 -30.59
N ALA A 159 -30.54 -20.37 -29.94
CA ALA A 159 -32.01 -20.44 -30.00
C ALA A 159 -32.68 -19.33 -29.18
N LEU A 160 -32.07 -18.90 -28.07
CA LEU A 160 -32.72 -18.03 -27.07
C LEU A 160 -32.27 -16.56 -27.14
N GLN A 161 -31.19 -16.26 -27.86
CA GLN A 161 -30.52 -14.95 -27.85
C GLN A 161 -31.49 -13.78 -28.04
N LYS A 162 -32.43 -13.89 -28.99
CA LYS A 162 -33.39 -12.81 -29.29
C LYS A 162 -34.29 -12.52 -28.09
N ILE A 163 -34.85 -13.56 -27.46
CA ILE A 163 -35.76 -13.43 -26.32
C ILE A 163 -35.02 -12.83 -25.13
N TYR A 164 -33.80 -13.26 -24.85
CA TYR A 164 -33.00 -12.73 -23.75
C TYR A 164 -32.67 -11.26 -23.94
N LYS A 165 -32.24 -10.88 -25.15
CA LYS A 165 -31.95 -9.47 -25.49
C LYS A 165 -33.21 -8.61 -25.36
N ASP A 166 -34.35 -9.08 -25.89
CA ASP A 166 -35.61 -8.34 -25.84
C ASP A 166 -36.16 -8.22 -24.40
N ALA A 167 -36.12 -9.31 -23.64
CA ALA A 167 -36.60 -9.34 -22.26
C ALA A 167 -35.72 -8.49 -21.34
N PHE A 168 -34.39 -8.60 -21.46
CA PHE A 168 -33.46 -7.80 -20.65
C PHE A 168 -33.54 -6.31 -20.96
N LYS A 169 -33.72 -5.94 -22.24
CA LYS A 169 -33.89 -4.54 -22.65
C LYS A 169 -35.13 -3.89 -22.01
N LYS A 170 -36.17 -4.68 -21.74
CA LYS A 170 -37.42 -4.21 -21.13
C LYS A 170 -37.41 -4.28 -19.61
N ASN A 171 -36.77 -5.31 -19.06
CA ASN A 171 -36.66 -5.54 -17.62
C ASN A 171 -35.22 -5.94 -17.28
N PRO A 172 -34.32 -4.97 -17.01
CA PRO A 172 -32.92 -5.24 -16.71
C PRO A 172 -32.79 -5.88 -15.32
N ALA A 173 -32.94 -7.19 -15.27
CA ALA A 173 -32.78 -7.97 -14.06
C ALA A 173 -31.30 -8.29 -13.84
N ALA A 174 -30.62 -7.52 -12.98
CA ALA A 174 -29.21 -7.77 -12.63
C ALA A 174 -28.96 -9.22 -12.18
N LYS A 175 -29.93 -9.81 -11.47
CA LYS A 175 -29.88 -11.21 -11.01
C LYS A 175 -29.80 -12.21 -12.17
N LEU A 176 -30.46 -11.95 -13.31
CA LEU A 176 -30.36 -12.83 -14.48
C LEU A 176 -28.93 -12.92 -14.98
N VAL A 177 -28.27 -11.77 -15.12
CA VAL A 177 -26.89 -11.73 -15.61
C VAL A 177 -25.92 -12.35 -14.60
N GLN A 178 -26.16 -12.17 -13.30
CA GLN A 178 -25.35 -12.79 -12.24
C GLN A 178 -25.42 -14.32 -12.26
N GLU A 179 -26.60 -14.90 -12.49
CA GLU A 179 -26.78 -16.37 -12.48
C GLU A 179 -26.38 -17.01 -13.82
N MET A 180 -26.57 -16.29 -14.93
CA MET A 180 -26.26 -16.80 -16.27
C MET A 180 -24.78 -16.73 -16.59
N PHE A 181 -24.03 -15.78 -16.00
CA PHE A 181 -22.61 -15.61 -16.27
C PHE A 181 -21.74 -16.81 -15.85
N PRO A 182 -21.85 -17.37 -14.62
CA PRO A 182 -21.13 -18.59 -14.25
C PRO A 182 -21.47 -19.77 -15.17
N CYS A 183 -22.75 -19.95 -15.52
CA CYS A 183 -23.17 -21.01 -16.43
C CYS A 183 -22.51 -20.89 -17.81
N ALA A 184 -22.41 -19.67 -18.34
CA ALA A 184 -21.74 -19.41 -19.61
C ALA A 184 -20.22 -19.60 -19.53
N VAL A 185 -19.61 -19.27 -18.39
CA VAL A 185 -18.20 -19.54 -18.10
C VAL A 185 -17.93 -21.04 -18.09
N ASP A 186 -18.76 -21.82 -17.40
CA ASP A 186 -18.64 -23.28 -17.31
C ASP A 186 -18.81 -23.94 -18.69
N GLN A 187 -19.71 -23.43 -19.52
CA GLN A 187 -19.93 -23.89 -20.90
C GLN A 187 -18.96 -23.28 -21.92
N GLN A 188 -18.06 -22.37 -21.51
CA GLN A 188 -17.17 -21.61 -22.39
C GLN A 188 -17.90 -20.88 -23.54
N ASP A 189 -19.12 -20.41 -23.29
CA ASP A 189 -19.95 -19.70 -24.26
C ASP A 189 -19.54 -18.22 -24.34
N VAL A 190 -18.57 -17.95 -25.20
CA VAL A 190 -17.98 -16.62 -25.38
C VAL A 190 -19.03 -15.56 -25.74
N ASP A 191 -20.05 -15.90 -26.52
CA ASP A 191 -21.09 -14.95 -26.94
C ASP A 191 -21.96 -14.52 -25.76
N VAL A 192 -22.30 -15.46 -24.88
CA VAL A 192 -23.06 -15.14 -23.65
C VAL A 192 -22.20 -14.39 -22.66
N ILE A 193 -20.92 -14.77 -22.48
CA ILE A 193 -19.99 -14.04 -21.61
C ILE A 193 -19.88 -12.58 -22.06
N ILE A 194 -19.74 -12.34 -23.37
CA ILE A 194 -19.69 -10.98 -23.94
C ILE A 194 -21.02 -10.25 -23.74
N TRP A 195 -22.16 -10.92 -23.95
CA TRP A 195 -23.48 -10.32 -23.73
C TRP A 195 -23.67 -9.91 -22.26
N CYS A 196 -23.38 -10.81 -21.32
CA CYS A 196 -23.40 -10.53 -19.89
C CYS A 196 -22.48 -9.36 -19.55
N CYS A 197 -21.23 -9.34 -20.04
CA CYS A 197 -20.31 -8.22 -19.85
C CYS A 197 -20.91 -6.90 -20.36
N ASN A 198 -21.56 -6.89 -21.52
CA ASN A 198 -22.20 -5.70 -22.07
C ASN A 198 -23.39 -5.24 -21.22
N CYS A 199 -24.25 -6.16 -20.78
CA CYS A 199 -25.38 -5.87 -19.90
C CYS A 199 -24.92 -5.30 -18.54
N ILE A 200 -23.82 -5.80 -18.00
CA ILE A 200 -23.22 -5.32 -16.74
C ILE A 200 -22.68 -3.90 -16.90
N ASN A 201 -22.05 -3.62 -18.04
CA ASN A 201 -21.47 -2.32 -18.36
C ASN A 201 -22.53 -1.22 -18.53
N ASP A 202 -23.66 -1.54 -19.16
CA ASP A 202 -24.74 -0.57 -19.37
C ASP A 202 -25.50 -0.22 -18.07
N GLY A 203 -25.45 -1.09 -17.06
CA GLY A 203 -26.17 -0.93 -15.80
C GLY A 203 -25.40 -0.27 -14.65
N GLY A 204 -24.08 -0.06 -14.76
CA GLY A 204 -23.20 0.54 -13.73
C GLY A 204 -23.10 -0.20 -12.38
N LEU A 205 -24.05 -1.09 -12.08
CA LEU A 205 -24.22 -1.77 -10.79
C LEU A 205 -23.48 -3.12 -10.73
N ALA A 206 -23.27 -3.80 -11.85
CA ALA A 206 -22.75 -5.17 -11.84
C ALA A 206 -21.22 -5.28 -11.95
N LEU A 207 -20.51 -4.20 -12.27
CA LEU A 207 -19.04 -4.21 -12.17
C LEU A 207 -18.58 -4.40 -10.71
N ARG A 208 -19.40 -4.00 -9.73
CA ARG A 208 -19.15 -4.30 -8.31
C ARG A 208 -19.28 -5.78 -7.97
N ALA A 209 -20.21 -6.50 -8.61
CA ALA A 209 -20.37 -7.94 -8.41
C ALA A 209 -19.27 -8.73 -9.13
N LEU A 210 -18.75 -8.23 -10.25
CA LEU A 210 -17.65 -8.83 -11.02
C LEU A 210 -16.25 -8.64 -10.41
N MET A 211 -16.08 -7.66 -9.52
CA MET A 211 -14.79 -7.33 -8.88
C MET A 211 -14.43 -8.26 -7.70
N ASP A 212 -15.25 -9.27 -7.42
CA ASP A 212 -14.94 -10.26 -6.41
C ASP A 212 -13.88 -11.27 -6.89
N LYS A 213 -13.41 -12.17 -6.01
CA LYS A 213 -12.25 -13.08 -6.21
C LYS A 213 -12.18 -13.84 -7.55
N GLU A 214 -13.29 -13.97 -8.26
CA GLU A 214 -13.41 -14.69 -9.53
C GLU A 214 -13.03 -13.86 -10.77
N ALA A 215 -12.67 -12.58 -10.59
CA ALA A 215 -12.23 -11.66 -11.64
C ALA A 215 -11.21 -12.27 -12.62
N LYS A 216 -10.21 -12.97 -12.06
CA LYS A 216 -9.12 -13.57 -12.83
C LYS A 216 -9.59 -14.71 -13.75
N ASN A 217 -10.55 -15.51 -13.30
CA ASN A 217 -10.99 -16.71 -14.02
C ASN A 217 -11.73 -16.31 -15.29
N TRP A 218 -12.63 -15.33 -15.25
CA TRP A 218 -13.37 -14.93 -16.46
C TRP A 218 -12.56 -14.08 -17.43
N ILE A 219 -11.61 -13.24 -16.95
CA ILE A 219 -10.71 -12.51 -17.84
C ILE A 219 -9.93 -13.48 -18.74
N SER A 220 -9.68 -14.71 -18.27
CA SER A 220 -9.03 -15.76 -19.05
C SER A 220 -9.87 -16.35 -20.18
N LEU A 221 -11.19 -16.14 -20.16
CA LEU A 221 -12.12 -16.66 -21.17
C LEU A 221 -12.49 -15.63 -22.24
N LEU A 222 -12.20 -14.35 -22.00
CA LEU A 222 -12.52 -13.29 -22.96
C LEU A 222 -11.53 -13.30 -24.13
N PRO A 223 -11.99 -13.03 -25.38
CA PRO A 223 -11.09 -12.81 -26.50
C PRO A 223 -10.15 -11.62 -26.25
N GLU A 224 -8.88 -11.72 -26.62
CA GLU A 224 -7.89 -10.64 -26.47
C GLU A 224 -8.38 -9.33 -27.10
N ASP A 225 -8.97 -9.43 -28.30
CA ASP A 225 -9.56 -8.30 -29.02
C ASP A 225 -10.68 -7.59 -28.22
N TYR A 226 -11.47 -8.35 -27.45
CA TYR A 226 -12.53 -7.77 -26.61
C TYR A 226 -11.93 -7.09 -25.37
N LEU A 227 -10.93 -7.72 -24.74
CA LEU A 227 -10.20 -7.14 -23.62
C LEU A 227 -9.57 -5.80 -24.01
N GLU A 228 -8.88 -5.77 -25.15
CA GLU A 228 -8.13 -4.62 -25.64
C GLU A 228 -9.05 -3.48 -26.12
N LYS A 229 -10.01 -3.79 -27.00
CA LYS A 229 -10.79 -2.77 -27.72
C LYS A 229 -12.04 -2.33 -26.97
N THR A 230 -12.56 -3.14 -26.04
CA THR A 230 -13.86 -2.88 -25.40
C THR A 230 -13.73 -2.79 -23.89
N LEU A 231 -13.23 -3.83 -23.22
CA LEU A 231 -13.24 -3.90 -21.76
C LEU A 231 -12.30 -2.83 -21.17
N LEU A 232 -11.03 -2.81 -21.57
CA LEU A 232 -10.03 -1.92 -20.98
C LEU A 232 -10.38 -0.42 -21.15
N PRO A 233 -10.76 0.09 -22.35
CA PRO A 233 -11.17 1.49 -22.52
C PRO A 233 -12.38 1.87 -21.67
N ARG A 234 -13.30 0.93 -21.41
CA ARG A 234 -14.49 1.17 -20.58
C ARG A 234 -14.15 1.16 -19.10
N LEU A 235 -13.33 0.21 -18.66
CA LEU A 235 -12.81 0.14 -17.29
C LEU A 235 -12.11 1.46 -16.90
N LEU A 236 -11.33 2.03 -17.81
CA LEU A 236 -10.63 3.31 -17.58
C LEU A 236 -11.56 4.50 -17.39
N LYS A 237 -12.69 4.55 -18.10
CA LYS A 237 -13.71 5.59 -17.89
C LYS A 237 -14.34 5.48 -16.50
N LEU A 238 -14.40 4.27 -15.94
CA LEU A 238 -14.95 4.02 -14.61
C LEU A 238 -13.95 4.26 -13.48
N ILE A 239 -12.64 4.31 -13.75
CA ILE A 239 -11.59 4.51 -12.74
C ILE A 239 -11.60 5.94 -12.16
N HIS A 240 -12.09 6.92 -12.90
CA HIS A 240 -11.96 8.34 -12.57
C HIS A 240 -12.58 8.84 -11.23
N PRO A 241 -13.48 8.12 -10.52
CA PRO A 241 -13.99 8.55 -9.22
C PRO A 241 -13.73 7.61 -8.02
N PHE A 242 -12.97 6.51 -8.14
CA PHE A 242 -12.88 5.53 -7.03
C PHE A 242 -11.69 5.74 -6.11
N THR A 243 -11.97 6.13 -4.86
CA THR A 243 -11.00 6.23 -3.76
C THR A 243 -10.94 4.94 -2.92
N ASP A 244 -9.69 4.55 -2.62
CA ASP A 244 -9.21 3.59 -1.62
C ASP A 244 -9.50 2.08 -1.77
N VAL A 245 -10.67 1.55 -1.41
CA VAL A 245 -10.80 0.08 -1.19
C VAL A 245 -10.86 -0.74 -2.50
N LYS A 246 -11.09 -0.07 -3.63
CA LYS A 246 -11.33 -0.71 -4.93
C LYS A 246 -10.07 -0.90 -5.77
N ALA A 247 -8.95 -0.29 -5.38
CA ALA A 247 -7.70 -0.37 -6.13
C ALA A 247 -7.17 -1.81 -6.23
N LEU A 248 -7.36 -2.64 -5.20
CA LEU A 248 -6.87 -4.04 -5.18
C LEU A 248 -7.57 -4.93 -6.21
N GLY A 249 -8.91 -4.82 -6.35
CA GLY A 249 -9.63 -5.54 -7.39
C GLY A 249 -9.22 -5.07 -8.80
N TRP A 250 -8.94 -3.77 -8.95
CA TRP A 250 -8.40 -3.22 -10.18
C TRP A 250 -7.02 -3.77 -10.55
N PHE A 251 -6.12 -3.91 -9.57
CA PHE A 251 -4.82 -4.52 -9.81
C PHE A 251 -4.92 -5.98 -10.21
N ALA A 252 -5.85 -6.74 -9.61
CA ALA A 252 -6.08 -8.12 -10.01
C ALA A 252 -6.58 -8.23 -11.47
N ILE A 253 -7.44 -7.30 -11.89
CA ILE A 253 -7.94 -7.21 -13.27
C ILE A 253 -6.80 -6.84 -14.23
N LEU A 254 -6.02 -5.80 -13.92
CA LEU A 254 -4.90 -5.38 -14.77
C LEU A 254 -3.79 -6.44 -14.83
N ASP A 255 -3.53 -7.16 -13.75
CA ASP A 255 -2.59 -8.28 -13.70
C ASP A 255 -3.07 -9.43 -14.60
N ALA A 256 -4.36 -9.77 -14.54
CA ALA A 256 -4.96 -10.80 -15.40
C ALA A 256 -5.00 -10.40 -16.88
N VAL A 257 -5.30 -9.14 -17.19
CA VAL A 257 -5.25 -8.60 -18.55
C VAL A 257 -3.81 -8.57 -19.07
N GLY A 258 -2.87 -8.09 -18.26
CA GLY A 258 -1.44 -8.04 -18.61
C GLY A 258 -0.83 -9.41 -18.85
N ALA A 259 -1.28 -10.45 -18.15
CA ALA A 259 -0.85 -11.82 -18.39
C ALA A 259 -1.31 -12.37 -19.76
N ARG A 260 -2.32 -11.77 -20.38
CA ARG A 260 -2.90 -12.24 -21.66
C ARG A 260 -2.65 -11.31 -22.84
N CYS A 261 -2.29 -10.06 -22.60
CA CYS A 261 -1.95 -9.15 -23.69
C CYS A 261 -0.52 -9.46 -24.19
N PRO A 262 -0.34 -9.88 -25.46
CA PRO A 262 0.99 -10.18 -26.01
C PRO A 262 1.89 -8.94 -26.10
N ASN A 263 1.31 -7.74 -26.04
CA ASN A 263 2.05 -6.48 -25.99
C ASN A 263 1.81 -5.74 -24.66
N PRO A 264 2.68 -5.91 -23.65
CA PRO A 264 2.57 -5.21 -22.37
C PRO A 264 2.69 -3.69 -22.48
N GLN A 265 3.28 -3.15 -23.57
CA GLN A 265 3.33 -1.71 -23.82
C GLN A 265 1.94 -1.10 -24.01
N PHE A 266 0.95 -1.91 -24.37
CA PHE A 266 -0.44 -1.46 -24.41
C PHE A 266 -0.95 -1.01 -23.04
N LEU A 267 -0.44 -1.58 -21.93
CA LEU A 267 -0.80 -1.15 -20.58
C LEU A 267 -0.17 0.19 -20.17
N GLN A 268 0.89 0.62 -20.85
CA GLN A 268 1.71 1.75 -20.45
C GLN A 268 0.94 3.08 -20.37
N PRO A 269 0.16 3.52 -21.38
CA PRO A 269 -0.62 4.77 -21.30
C PRO A 269 -1.62 4.74 -20.14
N TYR A 270 -2.12 3.55 -19.82
CA TYR A 270 -3.13 3.33 -18.80
C TYR A 270 -2.54 3.35 -17.40
N LEU A 271 -1.41 2.68 -17.18
CA LEU A 271 -0.64 2.76 -15.92
C LEU A 271 -0.20 4.21 -15.64
N CYS A 272 0.23 4.94 -16.68
CA CYS A 272 0.55 6.37 -16.57
C CYS A 272 -0.65 7.24 -16.17
N SER A 273 -1.86 6.92 -16.66
CA SER A 273 -3.08 7.66 -16.31
C SER A 273 -3.61 7.35 -14.91
N LEU A 274 -3.31 6.16 -14.38
CA LEU A 274 -3.70 5.70 -13.05
C LEU A 274 -2.80 6.27 -11.94
N ALA A 275 -1.52 6.47 -12.24
CA ALA A 275 -0.50 6.93 -11.29
C ALA A 275 -0.92 8.13 -10.41
N PRO A 276 -1.56 9.20 -10.92
CA PRO A 276 -1.94 10.37 -10.11
C PRO A 276 -3.15 10.13 -9.19
N SER A 277 -3.96 9.12 -9.50
CA SER A 277 -5.24 8.83 -8.83
C SER A 277 -5.13 7.71 -7.80
N LEU A 278 -3.94 7.12 -7.64
CA LEU A 278 -3.74 6.00 -6.74
C LEU A 278 -3.78 6.48 -5.29
N PRO A 279 -4.60 5.82 -4.44
CA PRO A 279 -4.49 6.02 -3.01
C PRO A 279 -3.08 5.64 -2.54
N ILE A 280 -2.50 6.47 -1.68
CA ILE A 280 -1.18 6.25 -1.07
C ILE A 280 -1.34 5.24 0.08
N THR A 281 -1.82 4.05 -0.25
CA THR A 281 -1.81 2.90 0.66
C THR A 281 -0.69 1.96 0.25
N HIS A 282 -0.01 1.40 1.26
CA HIS A 282 1.14 0.51 1.10
C HIS A 282 0.91 -0.57 0.03
N ASP A 283 -0.24 -1.25 0.08
CA ASP A 283 -0.56 -2.37 -0.81
C ASP A 283 -0.89 -1.94 -2.25
N SER A 284 -1.48 -0.75 -2.41
CA SER A 284 -1.79 -0.18 -3.73
C SER A 284 -0.51 0.24 -4.46
N VAL A 285 0.45 0.81 -3.74
CA VAL A 285 1.74 1.21 -4.33
C VAL A 285 2.57 -0.02 -4.70
N LEU A 286 2.63 -1.05 -3.84
CA LEU A 286 3.39 -2.27 -4.12
C LEU A 286 2.81 -3.05 -5.31
N SER A 287 1.48 -3.12 -5.41
CA SER A 287 0.78 -3.74 -6.54
C SER A 287 1.01 -2.95 -7.83
N PHE A 288 0.96 -1.61 -7.78
CA PHE A 288 1.25 -0.75 -8.92
C PHE A 288 2.69 -0.90 -9.41
N VAL A 289 3.68 -0.87 -8.51
CA VAL A 289 5.08 -1.04 -8.89
C VAL A 289 5.33 -2.42 -9.46
N THR A 290 4.74 -3.47 -8.88
CA THR A 290 4.83 -4.83 -9.43
C THR A 290 4.26 -4.90 -10.85
N LEU A 291 3.13 -4.23 -11.09
CA LEU A 291 2.48 -4.17 -12.39
C LEU A 291 3.29 -3.35 -13.41
N CYS A 292 3.88 -2.22 -13.01
CA CYS A 292 4.78 -1.42 -13.86
C CYS A 292 6.03 -2.20 -14.26
N VAL A 293 6.60 -2.98 -13.34
CA VAL A 293 7.75 -3.85 -13.62
C VAL A 293 7.35 -4.97 -14.60
N LYS A 294 6.17 -5.58 -14.43
CA LYS A 294 5.68 -6.61 -15.35
C LYS A 294 5.34 -6.06 -16.74
N ALA A 295 4.83 -4.84 -16.82
CA ALA A 295 4.38 -4.23 -18.07
C ALA A 295 5.49 -3.52 -18.87
N ASP A 296 6.76 -3.65 -18.45
CA ASP A 296 7.91 -2.93 -19.03
C ASP A 296 7.67 -1.40 -19.12
N ALA A 297 6.80 -0.88 -18.24
CA ALA A 297 6.33 0.50 -18.24
C ALA A 297 7.26 1.41 -17.44
N PHE A 298 8.57 1.28 -17.64
CA PHE A 298 9.59 2.04 -16.91
C PHE A 298 9.53 3.55 -17.21
N ILE A 299 9.01 3.95 -18.37
CA ILE A 299 8.77 5.37 -18.70
C ILE A 299 7.77 6.03 -17.71
N ALA A 300 6.87 5.26 -17.08
CA ALA A 300 6.00 5.77 -16.02
C ALA A 300 6.77 6.10 -14.73
N LEU A 301 7.87 5.39 -14.46
CA LEU A 301 8.81 5.65 -13.37
C LEU A 301 9.83 6.75 -13.76
N GLU A 302 10.33 6.76 -15.00
CA GLU A 302 11.30 7.74 -15.52
C GLU A 302 10.71 9.14 -15.76
N SER A 303 9.42 9.25 -16.10
CA SER A 303 8.78 10.55 -16.40
C SER A 303 8.61 11.49 -15.18
N GLY A 304 9.26 11.19 -14.05
CA GLY A 304 9.44 12.11 -12.93
C GLY A 304 8.16 12.45 -12.15
N ARG A 305 7.05 11.72 -12.38
CA ARG A 305 5.75 11.98 -11.75
C ARG A 305 5.40 11.02 -10.61
N LEU A 306 5.98 9.83 -10.55
CA LEU A 306 6.00 9.04 -9.31
C LEU A 306 7.16 9.54 -8.46
N ARG A 307 6.94 10.61 -7.68
CA ARG A 307 7.92 10.96 -6.66
C ARG A 307 7.94 9.82 -5.64
N ILE A 308 9.08 9.13 -5.53
CA ILE A 308 9.37 8.16 -4.45
C ILE A 308 9.18 8.80 -3.06
N THR A 309 9.12 10.14 -2.96
CA THR A 309 8.70 10.87 -1.75
C THR A 309 7.31 10.49 -1.22
N LEU A 310 6.50 9.75 -1.98
CA LEU A 310 5.17 9.27 -1.57
C LEU A 310 5.18 7.82 -1.04
N LEU A 311 6.27 7.07 -1.23
CA LEU A 311 6.47 5.80 -0.55
C LEU A 311 6.90 6.13 0.87
N ASP A 312 6.18 5.61 1.86
CA ASP A 312 6.74 5.60 3.21
C ASP A 312 8.03 4.76 3.23
N ALA A 313 8.85 5.03 4.24
CA ALA A 313 10.11 4.35 4.51
C ALA A 313 9.98 2.81 4.43
N VAL A 314 8.86 2.26 4.89
CA VAL A 314 8.63 0.81 4.97
C VAL A 314 8.39 0.24 3.58
N ALA A 315 7.56 0.88 2.76
CA ALA A 315 7.25 0.45 1.41
C ALA A 315 8.48 0.52 0.49
N ALA A 316 9.28 1.59 0.60
CA ALA A 316 10.55 1.69 -0.13
C ALA A 316 11.53 0.57 0.27
N THR A 317 11.62 0.26 1.56
CA THR A 317 12.46 -0.81 2.10
C THR A 317 12.02 -2.19 1.58
N GLN A 318 10.73 -2.49 1.60
CA GLN A 318 10.20 -3.75 1.09
C GLN A 318 10.34 -3.89 -0.42
N LEU A 319 10.19 -2.78 -1.17
CA LEU A 319 10.46 -2.76 -2.60
C LEU A 319 11.92 -3.08 -2.89
N ILE A 320 12.85 -2.44 -2.18
CA ILE A 320 14.28 -2.71 -2.30
C ILE A 320 14.59 -4.17 -1.95
N GLN A 321 14.01 -4.72 -0.88
CA GLN A 321 14.17 -6.13 -0.50
C GLN A 321 13.62 -7.09 -1.58
N LYS A 322 12.43 -6.81 -2.12
CA LYS A 322 11.84 -7.63 -3.20
C LYS A 322 12.67 -7.57 -4.48
N LEU A 323 13.10 -6.38 -4.89
CA LEU A 323 13.97 -6.21 -6.05
C LEU A 323 15.31 -6.92 -5.83
N ALA A 324 15.91 -6.82 -4.65
CA ALA A 324 17.14 -7.52 -4.29
C ALA A 324 16.96 -9.05 -4.34
N SER A 325 15.86 -9.58 -3.80
CA SER A 325 15.56 -11.01 -3.87
C SER A 325 15.36 -11.50 -5.32
N LYS A 326 14.77 -10.66 -6.20
CA LYS A 326 14.62 -10.98 -7.63
C LYS A 326 15.93 -10.94 -8.41
N VAL A 327 16.88 -10.08 -8.04
CA VAL A 327 18.24 -10.10 -8.63
C VAL A 327 18.93 -11.46 -8.43
N GLN A 328 18.57 -12.19 -7.37
CA GLN A 328 19.09 -13.54 -7.10
C GLN A 328 18.42 -14.64 -7.95
N SER A 329 17.30 -14.37 -8.63
CA SER A 329 16.64 -15.35 -9.49
C SER A 329 17.45 -15.66 -10.76
N GLU A 330 17.22 -16.84 -11.35
CA GLU A 330 18.00 -17.36 -12.49
C GLU A 330 17.76 -16.62 -13.82
N ASP A 331 16.67 -15.85 -13.94
CA ASP A 331 16.38 -15.12 -15.16
C ASP A 331 17.31 -13.91 -15.35
N SER A 332 18.23 -14.05 -16.31
CA SER A 332 19.21 -13.02 -16.69
C SER A 332 18.58 -11.69 -17.14
N PHE A 333 17.37 -11.73 -17.72
CA PHE A 333 16.65 -10.55 -18.17
C PHE A 333 16.07 -9.77 -16.99
N SER A 334 15.31 -10.46 -16.13
CA SER A 334 14.79 -9.91 -14.86
C SER A 334 15.91 -9.35 -13.98
N ARG A 335 17.08 -9.99 -13.97
CA ARG A 335 18.24 -9.56 -13.17
C ARG A 335 18.79 -8.19 -13.62
N THR A 336 18.92 -7.97 -14.93
CA THR A 336 19.46 -6.71 -15.48
C THR A 336 18.50 -5.55 -15.21
N GLN A 337 17.20 -5.78 -15.40
CA GLN A 337 16.16 -4.78 -15.11
C GLN A 337 16.06 -4.46 -13.62
N CYS A 338 16.10 -5.47 -12.74
CA CYS A 338 16.08 -5.23 -11.29
C CYS A 338 17.32 -4.47 -10.80
N ARG A 339 18.50 -4.71 -11.40
CA ARG A 339 19.73 -3.94 -11.12
C ARG A 339 19.62 -2.49 -11.58
N ALA A 340 19.08 -2.23 -12.76
CA ALA A 340 18.85 -0.87 -13.26
C ALA A 340 17.84 -0.12 -12.36
N ALA A 341 16.76 -0.79 -11.96
CA ALA A 341 15.77 -0.24 -11.04
C ALA A 341 16.38 0.11 -9.68
N LEU A 342 17.16 -0.80 -9.08
CA LEU A 342 17.87 -0.54 -7.83
C LEU A 342 18.89 0.60 -7.98
N ALA A 343 19.66 0.66 -9.08
CA ALA A 343 20.60 1.75 -9.32
C ALA A 343 19.90 3.12 -9.43
N HIS A 344 18.74 3.18 -10.10
CA HIS A 344 17.91 4.38 -10.16
C HIS A 344 17.32 4.75 -8.80
N ILE A 345 16.76 3.76 -8.08
CA ILE A 345 16.27 3.97 -6.70
C ILE A 345 17.41 4.50 -5.84
N PHE A 346 18.63 3.97 -5.90
CA PHE A 346 19.74 4.49 -5.09
C PHE A 346 20.24 5.86 -5.55
N LYS A 347 20.22 6.16 -6.85
CA LYS A 347 20.61 7.45 -7.41
C LYS A 347 19.66 8.58 -6.96
N ASP A 348 18.36 8.29 -6.93
CA ASP A 348 17.31 9.28 -6.67
C ASP A 348 16.79 9.25 -5.21
N ALA A 349 16.72 8.06 -4.58
CA ALA A 349 16.28 7.87 -3.20
C ALA A 349 17.38 8.12 -2.15
N ALA A 350 18.62 8.43 -2.56
CA ALA A 350 19.62 8.96 -1.63
C ALA A 350 19.07 10.16 -0.84
N TYR A 351 18.14 10.94 -1.41
CA TYR A 351 17.43 12.02 -0.72
C TYR A 351 16.16 11.60 0.03
N VAL A 352 15.52 10.49 -0.36
CA VAL A 352 14.25 10.01 0.21
C VAL A 352 14.46 9.06 1.40
N LEU A 353 15.60 8.37 1.47
CA LEU A 353 15.98 7.51 2.61
C LEU A 353 16.56 8.29 3.80
N ILE A 354 16.73 9.61 3.64
CA ILE A 354 17.32 10.51 4.65
C ILE A 354 16.32 10.94 5.74
N PRO A 355 15.04 11.26 5.48
CA PRO A 355 14.11 11.67 6.53
C PRO A 355 13.53 10.44 7.25
N GLY A 356 14.04 10.11 8.45
CA GLY A 356 13.49 9.04 9.31
C GLY A 356 14.53 8.24 10.11
N GLY A 357 15.81 8.34 9.75
CA GLY A 357 16.96 8.14 10.63
C GLY A 357 17.26 6.76 11.25
N GLN A 358 16.35 5.77 11.25
CA GLN A 358 16.58 4.55 12.04
C GLN A 358 16.39 3.18 11.35
N ILE A 359 15.88 3.10 10.11
CA ILE A 359 15.51 1.78 9.52
C ILE A 359 16.21 1.45 8.19
N HIS A 360 16.93 2.37 7.54
CA HIS A 360 17.30 2.15 6.13
C HIS A 360 18.65 1.50 5.88
N ALA A 361 19.68 1.70 6.72
CA ALA A 361 20.96 1.11 6.37
C ALA A 361 21.00 -0.42 6.62
N ALA A 362 20.03 -1.02 7.33
CA ALA A 362 19.92 -2.47 7.46
C ALA A 362 19.36 -3.10 6.17
N ALA A 363 18.31 -2.48 5.60
CA ALA A 363 17.77 -2.84 4.30
C ALA A 363 18.76 -2.62 3.17
N LEU A 364 19.48 -1.49 3.21
CA LEU A 364 20.58 -1.19 2.32
C LEU A 364 21.66 -2.28 2.44
N ALA A 365 22.17 -2.55 3.65
CA ALA A 365 23.17 -3.60 3.89
C ALA A 365 22.70 -4.99 3.41
N THR A 366 21.42 -5.32 3.60
CA THR A 366 20.85 -6.59 3.11
C THR A 366 20.82 -6.63 1.59
N ALA A 367 20.34 -5.57 0.93
CA ALA A 367 20.35 -5.48 -0.53
C ALA A 367 21.78 -5.58 -1.10
N ILE A 368 22.75 -5.02 -0.38
CA ILE A 368 24.18 -5.01 -0.72
C ILE A 368 24.81 -6.40 -0.65
N HIS A 369 24.59 -7.14 0.44
CA HIS A 369 25.15 -8.48 0.58
C HIS A 369 24.61 -9.46 -0.48
N HIS A 370 23.53 -9.09 -1.16
CA HIS A 370 22.76 -9.97 -2.02
C HIS A 370 22.78 -9.58 -3.50
N THR A 371 23.42 -8.46 -3.87
CA THR A 371 23.47 -8.00 -5.26
C THR A 371 24.92 -7.81 -5.73
N PRO A 372 25.37 -8.52 -6.78
CA PRO A 372 26.70 -8.31 -7.35
C PRO A 372 26.65 -7.08 -8.27
N PHE A 373 26.76 -5.90 -7.66
CA PHE A 373 27.06 -4.65 -8.36
C PHE A 373 28.57 -4.55 -8.59
N PRO A 374 29.03 -3.79 -9.61
CA PRO A 374 30.43 -3.37 -9.68
C PRO A 374 30.77 -2.65 -8.38
N MET A 375 31.77 -3.16 -7.64
CA MET A 375 32.14 -2.68 -6.31
C MET A 375 32.44 -1.18 -6.28
N GLU A 376 32.88 -0.60 -7.39
CA GLU A 376 33.20 0.82 -7.55
C GLU A 376 31.96 1.71 -7.47
N THR A 377 30.91 1.43 -8.27
CA THR A 377 29.68 2.23 -8.28
C THR A 377 28.95 2.18 -6.94
N PHE A 378 29.04 1.03 -6.29
CA PHE A 378 28.48 0.79 -4.97
C PHE A 378 29.20 1.58 -3.87
N ARG A 379 30.53 1.54 -3.87
CA ARG A 379 31.38 2.31 -2.95
C ARG A 379 31.07 3.81 -3.06
N ASP A 380 30.95 4.33 -4.28
CA ASP A 380 30.62 5.74 -4.52
C ASP A 380 29.25 6.13 -3.94
N CYS A 381 28.24 5.26 -4.09
CA CYS A 381 26.92 5.46 -3.51
C CYS A 381 26.97 5.52 -1.97
N ILE A 382 27.65 4.59 -1.30
CA ILE A 382 27.79 4.66 0.16
C ILE A 382 28.58 5.91 0.56
N CYS A 383 29.67 6.23 -0.12
CA CYS A 383 30.46 7.42 0.15
C CYS A 383 29.60 8.68 0.11
N LYS A 384 28.77 8.84 -0.93
CA LYS A 384 27.84 9.97 -1.04
C LYS A 384 26.80 9.95 0.08
N PHE A 385 26.28 8.77 0.42
CA PHE A 385 25.29 8.61 1.46
C PHE A 385 25.85 8.96 2.84
N ILE A 386 27.00 8.42 3.25
CA ILE A 386 27.61 8.72 4.56
C ILE A 386 28.00 10.19 4.67
N LYS A 387 28.54 10.80 3.61
CA LYS A 387 28.85 12.25 3.58
C LYS A 387 27.58 13.06 3.83
N THR A 388 26.49 12.74 3.13
CA THR A 388 25.21 13.44 3.30
C THR A 388 24.61 13.17 4.69
N TYR A 389 24.70 11.94 5.19
CA TYR A 389 24.21 11.55 6.51
C TYR A 389 24.92 12.32 7.63
N VAL A 390 26.26 12.34 7.62
CA VAL A 390 27.06 13.04 8.63
C VAL A 390 26.79 14.56 8.57
N ARG A 391 26.69 15.13 7.37
CA ARG A 391 26.40 16.55 7.19
C ARG A 391 25.00 16.96 7.63
N GLU A 392 23.99 16.19 7.27
CA GLU A 392 22.59 16.61 7.38
C GLU A 392 21.84 15.99 8.55
N ASN A 393 22.21 14.76 8.94
CA ASN A 393 21.47 13.99 9.95
C ASN A 393 22.20 13.93 11.28
N LEU A 394 23.51 13.64 11.30
CA LEU A 394 24.23 13.53 12.58
C LEU A 394 24.18 14.85 13.37
N GLY A 395 24.41 15.96 12.67
CA GLY A 395 24.46 17.28 13.26
C GLY A 395 25.69 17.49 14.16
N ALA A 396 25.80 18.69 14.73
CA ALA A 396 26.90 18.99 15.64
C ALA A 396 26.80 18.13 16.91
N ARG A 397 27.94 17.62 17.38
CA ARG A 397 28.05 16.97 18.68
C ARG A 397 27.64 17.95 19.79
N PRO A 398 26.76 17.56 20.73
CA PRO A 398 26.38 18.41 21.85
C PRO A 398 27.60 18.83 22.67
N THR A 399 27.68 20.11 23.01
CA THR A 399 28.75 20.69 23.86
C THR A 399 28.17 21.30 25.13
N PRO A 400 28.76 21.04 26.32
CA PRO A 400 29.87 20.12 26.57
C PRO A 400 29.47 18.66 26.29
N TRP A 401 30.44 17.85 25.85
CA TRP A 401 30.20 16.42 25.71
C TRP A 401 30.33 15.73 27.06
N ILE A 402 29.35 14.88 27.38
CA ILE A 402 29.32 14.05 28.56
C ILE A 402 29.27 12.61 28.08
N THR A 403 30.23 11.79 28.51
CA THR A 403 30.31 10.40 28.07
C THR A 403 29.25 9.54 28.76
N ASN A 404 29.02 8.32 28.26
CA ASN A 404 28.14 7.39 28.95
C ASN A 404 28.73 7.01 30.32
N GLU A 405 30.03 6.80 30.39
CA GLU A 405 30.76 6.47 31.62
C GLU A 405 30.57 7.58 32.66
N GLU A 406 30.64 8.84 32.26
CA GLU A 406 30.36 9.97 33.14
C GLU A 406 28.90 9.99 33.63
N LEU A 407 27.93 9.68 32.76
CA LEU A 407 26.52 9.56 33.18
C LEU A 407 26.31 8.39 34.16
N TYR A 408 27.03 7.28 33.95
CA TYR A 408 27.00 6.12 34.84
C TYR A 408 27.63 6.39 36.22
N THR A 409 28.40 7.45 36.41
CA THR A 409 28.91 7.82 37.76
C THR A 409 27.80 8.19 38.75
N ALA A 410 26.60 8.54 38.27
CA ALA A 410 25.42 8.71 39.13
C ALA A 410 24.82 7.37 39.64
N ASN A 411 25.34 6.24 39.14
CA ASN A 411 24.91 4.92 39.56
C ASN A 411 25.67 4.43 40.79
N CYS A 412 24.98 4.24 41.91
CA CYS A 412 25.54 3.60 43.10
C CYS A 412 25.15 2.11 43.23
N GLY A 413 24.38 1.57 42.28
CA GLY A 413 23.85 0.20 42.30
C GLY A 413 22.50 0.01 43.00
N CYS A 414 21.94 1.03 43.64
CA CYS A 414 20.61 0.92 44.26
C CYS A 414 19.49 0.87 43.21
N THR A 415 18.32 0.34 43.58
CA THR A 415 17.17 0.15 42.69
C THR A 415 16.74 1.44 41.97
N ILE A 416 16.73 2.59 42.65
CA ILE A 416 16.34 3.87 42.04
C ILE A 416 17.39 4.35 41.04
N CYS A 417 18.67 4.25 41.39
CA CYS A 417 19.75 4.63 40.49
C CYS A 417 19.75 3.78 39.22
N VAL A 418 19.63 2.46 39.37
CA VAL A 418 19.71 1.49 38.26
C VAL A 418 18.47 1.54 37.36
N HIS A 419 17.27 1.58 37.93
CA HIS A 419 16.03 1.41 37.15
C HIS A 419 15.33 2.71 36.77
N GLN A 420 15.64 3.83 37.43
CA GLN A 420 14.98 5.10 37.15
C GLN A 420 15.97 6.18 36.72
N LEU A 421 17.00 6.45 37.53
CA LEU A 421 17.91 7.57 37.29
C LEU A 421 18.78 7.37 36.05
N VAL A 422 19.50 6.25 35.95
CA VAL A 422 20.42 5.98 34.82
C VAL A 422 19.65 5.84 33.49
N PRO A 423 18.55 5.07 33.40
CA PRO A 423 17.75 5.00 32.18
C PRO A 423 17.19 6.37 31.79
N PHE A 424 16.76 7.18 32.76
CA PHE A 424 16.37 8.56 32.50
C PHE A 424 17.53 9.33 31.87
N LEU A 425 18.71 9.35 32.49
CA LEU A 425 19.89 10.10 32.01
C LEU A 425 20.34 9.68 30.60
N LEU A 426 20.30 8.38 30.29
CA LEU A 426 20.69 7.83 29.00
C LEU A 426 19.60 7.92 27.92
N GLY A 427 18.33 8.04 28.32
CA GLY A 427 17.19 8.04 27.40
C GLY A 427 16.87 9.39 26.76
N ASN A 428 15.81 9.41 25.95
CA ASN A 428 15.29 10.61 25.27
C ASN A 428 14.23 11.36 26.09
N GLN A 429 13.93 10.92 27.31
CA GLN A 429 12.91 11.54 28.15
C GLN A 429 13.41 12.86 28.73
N ARG A 430 12.61 13.93 28.59
CA ARG A 430 12.92 15.26 29.14
C ARG A 430 12.78 15.33 30.64
N ASP A 431 11.65 14.84 31.13
CA ASP A 431 11.25 14.95 32.52
C ASP A 431 10.88 13.58 33.08
N ILE A 432 11.35 13.26 34.28
CA ILE A 432 10.92 12.06 35.02
C ILE A 432 10.49 12.45 36.43
N LEU A 433 9.45 11.78 36.91
CA LEU A 433 8.97 11.91 38.27
C LEU A 433 9.29 10.62 39.03
N ILE A 434 10.26 10.69 39.94
CA ILE A 434 10.65 9.56 40.79
C ILE A 434 9.82 9.63 42.07
N SER A 435 9.14 8.53 42.38
CA SER A 435 8.38 8.36 43.62
C SER A 435 9.10 7.36 44.51
N GLY A 436 9.14 7.61 45.83
CA GLY A 436 9.82 6.74 46.78
C GLY A 436 9.80 7.32 48.19
N ALA A 437 10.38 6.59 49.14
CA ALA A 437 10.55 7.08 50.51
C ALA A 437 11.44 8.35 50.53
N PRO A 438 11.33 9.23 51.53
CA PRO A 438 12.17 10.44 51.61
C PRO A 438 13.67 10.17 51.47
N ASP A 439 14.20 9.13 52.13
CA ASP A 439 15.63 8.76 52.06
C ASP A 439 16.05 8.34 50.65
N GLN A 440 15.15 7.68 49.93
CA GLN A 440 15.34 7.24 48.56
C GLN A 440 15.40 8.43 47.58
N LEU A 441 14.53 9.42 47.76
CA LEU A 441 14.52 10.65 46.96
C LEU A 441 15.74 11.52 47.28
N TYR A 442 16.07 11.67 48.56
CA TYR A 442 17.28 12.38 49.00
C TYR A 442 18.54 11.72 48.44
N HIS A 443 18.60 10.39 48.47
CA HIS A 443 19.71 9.63 47.88
C HIS A 443 19.87 9.91 46.38
N ALA A 444 18.78 9.85 45.60
CA ALA A 444 18.83 10.12 44.16
C ALA A 444 19.29 11.55 43.86
N ALA A 445 18.75 12.55 44.59
CA ALA A 445 19.19 13.93 44.49
C ALA A 445 20.67 14.10 44.85
N HIS A 446 21.13 13.41 45.90
CA HIS A 446 22.52 13.43 46.34
C HIS A 446 23.48 12.80 45.31
N GLN A 447 23.10 11.68 44.66
CA GLN A 447 23.94 11.11 43.59
C GLN A 447 24.09 12.07 42.41
N LEU A 448 23.02 12.78 42.04
CA LEU A 448 23.10 13.84 41.03
C LEU A 448 24.00 14.99 41.48
N ALA A 449 23.89 15.46 42.72
CA ALA A 449 24.70 16.57 43.21
C ALA A 449 26.22 16.27 43.20
N ARG A 450 26.63 15.00 43.21
CA ARG A 450 28.04 14.58 43.21
C ARG A 450 28.71 14.58 41.84
N VAL A 451 27.93 14.64 40.76
CA VAL A 451 28.47 14.54 39.39
C VAL A 451 28.71 15.92 38.79
N ARG A 452 29.81 16.07 38.04
CA ARG A 452 30.25 17.37 37.47
C ARG A 452 29.24 17.98 36.50
N TRP A 453 28.47 17.15 35.81
CA TRP A 453 27.49 17.57 34.81
C TRP A 453 26.11 17.87 35.40
N THR A 454 25.94 17.86 36.73
CA THR A 454 24.63 18.08 37.38
C THR A 454 23.97 19.42 37.02
N SER A 455 24.73 20.42 36.60
CA SER A 455 24.19 21.70 36.10
C SER A 455 23.28 21.53 34.88
N HIS A 456 23.33 20.39 34.20
CA HIS A 456 22.49 20.05 33.07
C HIS A 456 21.20 19.32 33.44
N VAL A 457 20.95 19.07 34.73
CA VAL A 457 19.72 18.46 35.26
C VAL A 457 19.12 19.36 36.33
N GLN A 458 17.91 19.84 36.10
CA GLN A 458 17.15 20.54 37.13
C GLN A 458 16.49 19.53 38.05
N VAL A 459 16.64 19.74 39.36
CA VAL A 459 16.12 18.86 40.41
C VAL A 459 15.10 19.65 41.21
N ASN A 460 13.84 19.20 41.21
CA ASN A 460 12.76 19.84 41.95
C ASN A 460 12.05 18.80 42.83
N ILE A 461 11.76 19.13 44.08
CA ILE A 461 10.93 18.29 44.95
C ILE A 461 9.49 18.78 44.84
N VAL A 462 8.61 17.93 44.34
CA VAL A 462 7.18 18.20 44.20
C VAL A 462 6.47 17.51 45.36
N HIS A 463 5.70 18.27 46.13
CA HIS A 463 4.87 17.73 47.21
C HIS A 463 3.45 17.54 46.69
N SER A 464 2.92 16.32 46.80
CA SER A 464 1.54 16.01 46.46
C SER A 464 0.81 15.48 47.68
N ASP A 465 -0.34 16.09 48.01
CA ASP A 465 -1.15 15.72 49.18
C ASP A 465 -1.58 14.24 49.16
N LEU A 466 -1.69 13.64 47.97
CA LEU A 466 -2.17 12.27 47.78
C LEU A 466 -1.06 11.24 47.58
N ARG A 467 0.12 11.66 47.13
CA ARG A 467 1.20 10.75 46.68
C ARG A 467 2.51 10.91 47.44
N GLY A 468 2.54 11.78 48.44
CA GLY A 468 3.75 12.13 49.18
C GLY A 468 4.69 13.02 48.35
N SER A 469 5.92 13.19 48.84
CA SER A 469 6.97 13.89 48.11
C SER A 469 7.44 13.07 46.91
N GLN A 470 7.73 13.73 45.80
CA GLN A 470 8.27 13.16 44.57
C GLN A 470 9.44 14.01 44.08
N LEU A 471 10.40 13.38 43.41
CA LEU A 471 11.55 14.07 42.82
C LEU A 471 11.32 14.23 41.31
N MET A 472 11.09 15.46 40.87
CA MET A 472 11.02 15.80 39.46
C MET A 472 12.41 16.17 38.95
N LEU A 473 12.86 15.45 37.93
CA LEU A 473 14.13 15.72 37.25
C LEU A 473 13.86 16.16 35.83
N SER A 474 14.48 17.26 35.40
CA SER A 474 14.33 17.83 34.06
C SER A 474 15.68 18.02 33.39
N LYS A 475 15.88 17.44 32.21
CA LYS A 475 17.11 17.60 31.42
C LYS A 475 17.18 18.96 30.73
N SER A 476 18.37 19.53 30.71
CA SER A 476 18.70 20.64 29.81
C SER A 476 18.67 20.20 28.34
N ALA A 477 18.62 21.18 27.43
CA ALA A 477 18.66 20.94 26.00
C ALA A 477 19.91 20.15 25.55
N VAL A 478 21.06 20.37 26.21
CA VAL A 478 22.32 19.66 25.91
C VAL A 478 22.18 18.17 26.15
N LEU A 479 21.72 17.76 27.35
CA LEU A 479 21.50 16.35 27.68
C LEU A 479 20.39 15.73 26.82
N MET A 480 19.36 16.49 26.46
CA MET A 480 18.30 16.04 25.56
C MET A 480 18.80 15.70 24.16
N GLN A 481 19.85 16.38 23.68
CA GLN A 481 20.43 16.12 22.36
C GLN A 481 21.41 14.94 22.34
N MET A 482 21.93 14.51 23.50
CA MET A 482 22.94 13.45 23.57
C MET A 482 22.44 12.10 23.11
N ALA A 483 21.30 11.64 23.64
CA ALA A 483 20.78 10.32 23.30
C ALA A 483 20.39 10.20 21.80
N PRO A 484 19.68 11.17 21.19
CA PRO A 484 19.46 11.17 19.74
C PRO A 484 20.75 11.30 18.93
N TRP A 485 21.74 12.08 19.39
CA TRP A 485 23.02 12.18 18.70
C TRP A 485 23.79 10.86 18.75
N ARG A 486 23.86 10.17 19.90
CA ARG A 486 24.50 8.85 20.04
C ARG A 486 23.87 7.80 19.15
N ALA A 487 22.53 7.77 19.07
CA ALA A 487 21.81 6.87 18.17
C ALA A 487 22.17 7.13 16.70
N ARG A 488 22.22 8.40 16.29
CA ARG A 488 22.65 8.79 14.94
C ARG A 488 24.12 8.51 14.68
N HIS A 489 24.98 8.72 15.67
CA HIS A 489 26.40 8.40 15.58
C HIS A 489 26.62 6.91 15.37
N ALA A 490 25.97 6.05 16.16
CA ALA A 490 26.06 4.60 16.01
C ALA A 490 25.61 4.14 14.62
N GLU A 491 24.53 4.72 14.09
CA GLU A 491 24.08 4.45 12.72
C GLU A 491 25.08 4.94 11.68
N GLY A 492 25.65 6.14 11.86
CA GLY A 492 26.72 6.67 11.01
C GLY A 492 27.95 5.76 10.98
N VAL A 493 28.39 5.25 12.13
CA VAL A 493 29.47 4.25 12.24
C VAL A 493 29.09 2.98 11.48
N ARG A 494 27.88 2.47 11.65
CA ARG A 494 27.43 1.27 10.95
C ARG A 494 27.45 1.46 9.43
N ILE A 495 26.97 2.58 8.92
CA ILE A 495 27.04 2.92 7.49
C ILE A 495 28.50 3.01 7.03
N LEU A 496 29.37 3.66 7.80
CA LEU A 496 30.78 3.84 7.48
C LEU A 496 31.50 2.48 7.39
N THR A 497 31.20 1.54 8.29
CA THR A 497 31.78 0.18 8.26
C THR A 497 31.44 -0.61 7.00
N MET A 498 30.39 -0.22 6.26
CA MET A 498 30.03 -0.86 4.99
C MET A 498 31.05 -0.56 3.87
N LEU A 499 31.90 0.46 4.05
CA LEU A 499 33.01 0.76 3.13
C LEU A 499 34.25 -0.11 3.37
N GLY A 500 34.26 -0.93 4.44
CA GLY A 500 35.38 -1.81 4.79
C GLY A 500 36.14 -1.37 6.04
N ASP A 501 37.44 -1.64 6.10
CA ASP A 501 38.31 -1.18 7.20
C ASP A 501 38.63 0.33 7.12
N GLU A 502 39.28 0.91 8.14
CA GLU A 502 39.60 2.34 8.16
C GLU A 502 40.40 2.80 6.94
N LYS A 503 41.32 1.97 6.44
CA LYS A 503 42.15 2.28 5.26
C LYS A 503 41.27 2.35 4.01
N GLN A 504 40.36 1.40 3.83
CA GLN A 504 39.39 1.37 2.74
C GLN A 504 38.38 2.52 2.84
N GLN A 505 37.91 2.83 4.05
CA GLN A 505 37.04 3.97 4.33
C GLN A 505 37.71 5.29 3.92
N ARG A 506 38.95 5.54 4.36
CA ARG A 506 39.71 6.75 4.01
C ARG A 506 39.98 6.85 2.52
N LEU A 507 40.37 5.75 1.88
CA LEU A 507 40.57 5.70 0.43
C LEU A 507 39.27 6.01 -0.33
N ALA A 508 38.14 5.45 0.11
CA ALA A 508 36.85 5.64 -0.52
C ALA A 508 36.29 7.05 -0.32
N LEU A 509 36.51 7.65 0.85
CA LEU A 509 36.05 9.01 1.16
C LEU A 509 36.92 10.08 0.51
N GLY A 510 38.21 9.79 0.28
CA GLY A 510 39.18 10.71 -0.30
C GLY A 510 39.44 11.90 0.63
N GLU A 511 39.48 13.10 0.06
CA GLU A 511 39.71 14.35 0.81
C GLU A 511 38.62 14.65 1.85
N ASP A 512 37.44 14.05 1.70
CA ASP A 512 36.33 14.23 2.65
C ASP A 512 36.49 13.40 3.93
N ALA A 513 37.45 12.48 4.01
CA ALA A 513 37.62 11.59 5.15
C ALA A 513 37.78 12.38 6.46
N GLU A 514 38.67 13.38 6.47
CA GLU A 514 39.00 14.12 7.69
C GLU A 514 37.79 14.82 8.32
N TRP A 515 36.94 15.48 7.54
CA TRP A 515 35.76 16.14 8.12
C TRP A 515 34.66 15.15 8.47
N VAL A 516 34.55 14.01 7.77
CA VAL A 516 33.59 12.95 8.11
C VAL A 516 33.94 12.37 9.48
N TYR A 517 35.18 11.88 9.66
CA TYR A 517 35.66 11.37 10.94
C TYR A 517 35.63 12.46 12.01
N GLY A 518 36.14 13.64 11.71
CA GLY A 518 36.16 14.74 12.67
C GLY A 518 34.76 15.16 13.11
N THR A 519 33.74 15.08 12.25
CA THR A 519 32.36 15.37 12.64
C THR A 519 31.77 14.24 13.49
N MET A 520 32.06 12.99 13.16
CA MET A 520 31.64 11.82 13.94
C MET A 520 32.27 11.83 15.34
N ASP A 521 33.56 12.18 15.43
CA ASP A 521 34.28 12.38 16.68
C ASP A 521 33.94 13.73 17.33
N GLY A 522 33.17 14.59 16.67
CA GLY A 522 32.81 15.94 17.11
C GLY A 522 33.99 16.88 17.34
N THR A 523 35.14 16.63 16.72
CA THR A 523 36.31 17.52 16.67
C THR A 523 36.16 18.58 15.58
N THR A 524 35.37 18.32 14.54
CA THR A 524 35.10 19.26 13.44
C THR A 524 33.61 19.47 13.22
N ARG A 525 33.25 20.62 12.64
CA ARG A 525 31.88 20.85 12.15
C ARG A 525 31.76 20.35 10.71
N PRO A 526 30.61 19.79 10.32
CA PRO A 526 30.40 19.42 8.93
C PRO A 526 30.38 20.68 8.05
N PRO A 527 30.75 20.57 6.76
CA PRO A 527 30.70 21.68 5.84
C PRO A 527 29.27 22.24 5.69
N PRO A 528 29.12 23.56 5.45
CA PRO A 528 27.81 24.18 5.22
C PRO A 528 27.04 23.54 4.06
N LYS A 529 25.70 23.55 4.15
CA LYS A 529 24.83 23.14 3.04
C LYS A 529 25.06 24.08 1.85
N GLY A 530 25.59 23.56 0.75
CA GLY A 530 25.93 24.33 -0.46
C GLY A 530 27.37 24.17 -0.93
N VAL A 531 28.27 23.68 -0.07
CA VAL A 531 29.62 23.28 -0.51
C VAL A 531 29.52 21.93 -1.23
N THR A 532 30.02 21.88 -2.47
CA THR A 532 30.12 20.64 -3.25
C THR A 532 31.07 19.68 -2.55
N LEU A 533 30.57 18.47 -2.26
CA LEU A 533 31.36 17.40 -1.64
C LEU A 533 32.43 16.92 -2.64
N GLY A 534 33.66 16.69 -2.17
CA GLY A 534 34.78 16.24 -3.02
C GLY A 534 35.64 17.33 -3.66
N LEU A 535 35.48 18.59 -3.25
CA LEU A 535 36.48 19.64 -3.52
C LEU A 535 37.39 19.82 -2.30
N PRO A 536 38.70 20.09 -2.50
CA PRO A 536 39.65 20.23 -1.40
C PRO A 536 39.23 21.38 -0.50
N MET A 537 38.72 21.05 0.68
CA MET A 537 38.39 22.03 1.69
C MET A 537 39.63 22.37 2.49
N LYS A 538 39.96 23.67 2.54
CA LYS A 538 40.90 24.19 3.52
C LYS A 538 40.27 24.03 4.90
N ILE A 539 40.74 23.06 5.69
CA ILE A 539 40.24 22.83 7.05
C ILE A 539 40.47 24.12 7.85
N ILE A 540 39.37 24.83 8.17
CA ILE A 540 39.42 25.99 9.06
C ILE A 540 39.37 25.41 10.48
N THR A 541 40.54 25.17 11.08
CA THR A 541 40.62 24.83 12.50
C THR A 541 40.01 25.96 13.33
N PRO A 542 39.08 25.68 14.26
CA PRO A 542 38.54 26.70 15.14
C PRO A 542 39.69 27.33 15.93
N ARG A 543 39.77 28.68 15.94
CA ARG A 543 40.66 29.39 16.86
C ARG A 543 40.26 29.01 18.29
N THR A 544 41.16 28.32 18.98
CA THR A 544 41.06 27.95 20.40
C THR A 544 40.96 29.16 21.30
#